data_AF-A0A6B3HXH0-F1
#
_entry.id   AF-A0A6B3HXH0-F1
#
_cell.length_a   1.000
_cell.length_b   1.000
_cell.length_c   1.000
_cell.angle_alpha   90.00
_cell.angle_beta   90.00
_cell.angle_gamma   90.00
#
_symmetry.space_group_name_H-M   'P 1'
#
loop_
_entity.id
_entity.type
_entity.pdbx_description
1 polymer ?
#
loop_
_entity_poly.entity_id
_entity_poly.type
_entity_poly.pdbx_seq_one_letter_code
_entity_poly.pdbx_strand_id
1 'polypeptide(L)' 'MGENPQSRVRLRPVDLARPHGLSTQAVRNYEEAGILPAAERTGSGYRIYTPLHARALDTFLALVPGHGHATA' A
#
# COMPACT_ATOMS: atom_id res chain seq x y z
N MET A 1 -8.80 21.36 -8.26
CA MET A 1 -8.17 20.25 -7.52
C MET A 1 -7.01 19.76 -8.37
N GLY A 2 -5.77 20.09 -8.03
CA GLY A 2 -4.62 19.72 -8.85
C GLY A 2 -4.36 18.22 -8.79
N GLU A 3 -4.29 17.56 -9.94
CA GLU A 3 -3.79 16.19 -10.03
C GLU A 3 -2.38 16.15 -9.42
N ASN A 4 -2.18 15.40 -8.34
CA ASN A 4 -0.87 15.28 -7.73
C ASN A 4 0.03 14.54 -8.73
N PRO A 5 1.09 15.14 -9.28
CA PRO A 5 1.93 14.50 -10.32
C PRO A 5 2.53 13.17 -9.86
N GLN A 6 2.57 12.94 -8.54
CA GLN A 6 2.99 11.69 -7.92
C GLN A 6 2.01 10.53 -8.18
N SER A 7 0.73 10.78 -8.46
CA SER A 7 -0.28 9.75 -8.76
C SER A 7 -0.05 9.06 -10.11
N ARG A 8 0.74 9.64 -11.03
CA ARG A 8 1.05 9.04 -12.34
C ARG A 8 2.02 7.85 -12.23
N VAL A 9 2.75 7.72 -11.13
CA VAL A 9 3.65 6.58 -10.91
C VAL A 9 2.84 5.39 -10.45
N ARG A 10 2.77 4.37 -11.30
CA ARG A 10 2.06 3.11 -11.02
C ARG A 10 3.04 2.09 -10.46
N LEU A 11 2.78 1.67 -9.23
CA LEU A 11 3.55 0.67 -8.51
C LEU A 11 2.81 -0.66 -8.51
N ARG A 12 3.56 -1.75 -8.58
CA ARG A 12 3.02 -3.10 -8.39
C ARG A 12 3.14 -3.46 -6.91
N PRO A 13 2.36 -4.45 -6.43
CA PRO A 13 2.45 -4.88 -5.02
C PRO A 13 3.87 -5.27 -4.59
N VAL A 14 4.70 -5.81 -5.49
CA VAL A 14 6.10 -6.16 -5.19
C VAL A 14 6.98 -4.93 -4.94
N ASP A 15 6.67 -3.82 -5.58
CA ASP A 15 7.42 -2.58 -5.44
C ASP A 15 7.15 -1.94 -4.07
N LEU A 16 5.96 -2.16 -3.49
CA LEU A 16 5.63 -1.77 -2.10
C LEU A 16 6.22 -2.73 -1.07
N ALA A 17 6.24 -4.03 -1.38
CA ALA A 17 6.59 -5.05 -0.40
C ALA A 17 8.11 -5.15 -0.17
N ARG A 18 8.91 -5.03 -1.25
CA ARG A 18 10.36 -5.22 -1.22
C ARG A 18 11.11 -4.32 -0.22
N PRO A 19 10.84 -3.00 -0.12
CA PRO A 19 11.55 -2.13 0.81
C PRO A 19 11.40 -2.54 2.28
N HIS A 20 10.30 -3.20 2.62
CA HIS A 20 9.96 -3.60 3.98
C HIS A 20 10.15 -5.11 4.24
N GLY A 21 10.72 -5.86 3.29
CA GLY A 21 10.89 -7.31 3.41
C GLY A 21 9.57 -8.08 3.47
N LEU A 22 8.47 -7.48 3.00
CA LEU A 22 7.14 -8.08 3.04
C LEU A 22 6.86 -8.95 1.81
N SER A 23 5.88 -9.83 1.94
CA SER A 23 5.29 -10.52 0.78
C SER A 23 4.32 -9.61 0.03
N THR A 24 4.10 -9.89 -1.25
CA THR A 24 3.07 -9.18 -2.04
C THR A 24 1.66 -9.40 -1.51
N GLN A 25 1.42 -10.52 -0.83
CA GLN A 25 0.15 -10.82 -0.17
C GLN A 25 -0.04 -9.97 1.08
N ALA A 26 1.01 -9.71 1.88
CA ALA A 26 0.90 -8.83 3.05
C ALA A 26 0.39 -7.43 2.67
N VAL A 27 0.89 -6.87 1.56
CA VAL A 27 0.41 -5.58 1.03
C VAL A 27 -1.09 -5.64 0.67
N ARG A 28 -1.57 -6.75 0.09
CA ARG A 28 -2.99 -6.93 -0.23
C ARG A 28 -3.83 -7.07 1.02
N ASN A 29 -3.35 -7.80 2.03
CA ASN A 29 -4.04 -7.94 3.30
C ASN A 29 -4.21 -6.58 3.99
N TYR A 30 -3.19 -5.71 3.93
CA TYR A 30 -3.29 -4.35 4.48
C TYR A 30 -4.23 -3.44 3.67
N GLU A 31 -4.32 -3.62 2.35
CA GLU A 31 -5.37 -2.98 1.55
C GLU A 31 -6.77 -3.47 1.97
N GLU A 32 -6.97 -4.78 2.06
CA GLU A 32 -8.26 -5.37 2.43
C GLU A 32 -8.68 -5.03 3.87
N ALA A 33 -7.71 -4.88 4.78
CA ALA A 33 -7.93 -4.40 6.15
C ALA A 33 -8.19 -2.88 6.23
N GLY A 34 -8.12 -2.15 5.12
CA GLY A 34 -8.33 -0.70 5.08
C GLY A 34 -7.18 0.14 5.65
N ILE A 35 -6.02 -0.47 5.92
CA ILE A 35 -4.81 0.22 6.40
C ILE A 35 -4.21 1.04 5.25
N LEU A 36 -4.23 0.49 4.03
CA LEU A 36 -3.86 1.21 2.82
C LEU A 36 -5.12 1.78 2.13
N PRO A 37 -5.01 2.92 1.43
CA PRO A 37 -6.07 3.37 0.53
C PRO A 37 -6.46 2.29 -0.47
N ALA A 38 -7.72 2.29 -0.90
CA ALA A 38 -8.19 1.35 -1.91
C ALA A 38 -7.42 1.54 -3.22
N ALA A 39 -6.81 0.46 -3.71
CA ALA A 39 -6.04 0.48 -4.94
C ALA A 39 -6.97 0.55 -6.15
N GLU A 40 -6.69 1.48 -7.07
CA GLU A 40 -7.35 1.51 -8.37
C GLU A 40 -7.09 0.21 -9.14
N ARG A 41 -7.99 -0.12 -10.06
CA ARG A 41 -7.89 -1.33 -10.89
C ARG A 41 -7.67 -0.95 -12.34
N THR A 42 -6.86 -1.73 -13.05
CA THR A 42 -6.77 -1.63 -14.51
C THR A 42 -8.07 -2.15 -15.14
N GLY A 43 -8.32 -1.84 -16.42
CA GLY A 43 -9.41 -2.47 -17.17
C GLY A 43 -9.32 -4.00 -17.25
N SER A 44 -8.15 -4.56 -16.96
CA SER A 44 -7.91 -6.01 -16.86
C SER A 44 -7.99 -6.55 -15.42
N GLY A 45 -8.34 -5.71 -14.43
CA GLY A 45 -8.55 -6.12 -13.02
C GLY A 45 -7.32 -6.12 -12.12
N TYR A 46 -6.13 -5.74 -12.62
CA TYR A 46 -4.92 -5.67 -11.81
C TYR A 46 -4.92 -4.46 -10.86
N ARG A 47 -4.39 -4.62 -9.65
CA ARG A 47 -4.22 -3.53 -8.67
C ARG A 47 -3.14 -2.56 -9.13
N ILE A 48 -3.44 -1.27 -9.03
CA ILE A 48 -2.53 -0.16 -9.27
C ILE A 48 -2.26 0.52 -7.94
N TYR A 49 -1.02 0.47 -7.50
CA TYR A 49 -0.58 1.25 -6.34
C TYR A 49 0.08 2.54 -6.81
N THR A 50 0.15 3.50 -5.90
CA THR A 50 0.72 4.83 -6.12
C THR A 50 1.68 5.17 -4.98
N PRO A 51 2.49 6.23 -5.08
CA PRO A 51 3.33 6.69 -3.97
C PRO A 51 2.56 7.00 -2.68
N LEU A 52 1.26 7.31 -2.76
CA LEU A 52 0.40 7.45 -1.58
C LEU A 52 0.33 6.14 -0.78
N HIS A 53 0.20 5.01 -1.47
CA HIS A 53 0.14 3.71 -0.82
C HIS A 53 1.49 3.34 -0.18
N ALA A 54 2.60 3.70 -0.81
CA ALA A 54 3.93 3.52 -0.22
C ALA A 54 4.09 4.32 1.07
N ARG A 55 3.66 5.60 1.09
CA ARG A 55 3.69 6.44 2.30
C ARG A 55 2.77 5.92 3.41
N ALA A 56 1.57 5.45 3.06
CA ALA A 56 0.65 4.85 4.02
C ALA A 56 1.25 3.59 4.66
N LEU A 57 1.86 2.72 3.84
CA LEU A 57 2.52 1.51 4.32
C LEU A 57 3.70 1.84 5.23
N ASP A 58 4.55 2.77 4.84
CA ASP A 58 5.69 3.23 5.65
C ASP A 58 5.24 3.78 7.01
N THR A 59 4.23 4.65 7.00
CA THR A 59 3.66 5.24 8.22
C THR A 59 3.09 4.15 9.14
N PHE A 60 2.33 3.21 8.59
CA PHE A 60 1.76 2.11 9.36
C PHE A 60 2.87 1.26 10.00
N LEU A 61 3.87 0.83 9.22
CA LEU A 61 4.95 -0.01 9.73
C LEU A 61 5.84 0.70 10.76
N ALA A 62 6.01 2.02 10.64
CA ALA A 62 6.70 2.82 11.66
C ALA A 62 5.95 2.86 13.00
N LEU A 63 4.62 2.74 12.99
CA LEU A 63 3.77 2.73 14.18
C LEU A 63 3.63 1.34 14.83
N VAL A 64 3.77 0.26 14.04
CA VAL A 64 3.62 -1.12 14.50
C VAL A 64 4.45 -1.46 15.75
N PRO A 65 5.75 -1.10 15.87
CA PRO A 65 6.53 -1.43 17.06
C PRO A 65 5.96 -0.86 18.37
N GLY A 66 5.25 0.27 18.32
CA GLY A 66 4.67 0.93 19.48
C GLY A 66 3.24 0.50 19.82
N HIS A 67 2.51 -0.06 18.85
CA HIS A 67 1.08 -0.39 19.00
C HIS A 67 0.75 -1.87 18.79
N GLY A 68 1.72 -2.67 18.32
CA GLY A 68 1.47 -4.02 17.85
C GLY A 68 0.63 -4.05 16.57
N HIS A 69 0.35 -5.25 16.08
CA HIS A 69 -0.75 -5.48 15.13
C HIS A 69 -2.03 -5.74 15.91
N ALA A 70 -3.17 -5.25 15.42
CA ALA A 70 -4.46 -5.63 15.97
C ALA A 70 -4.61 -7.16 15.90
N THR A 71 -4.56 -7.82 17.05
CA THR A 71 -4.88 -9.24 17.18
C THR A 71 -6.39 -9.38 17.20
N ALA A 72 -6.93 -10.17 16.26
CA ALA A 72 -8.34 -10.53 16.18
C ALA A 72 -8.80 -11.33 17.42
#